data_AF-U9TQF3-F1
#
_entry.id   AF-U9TQF3-F1
#
_cell.length_a   1.000
_cell.length_b   1.000
_cell.length_c   1.000
_cell.angle_alpha   90.00
_cell.angle_beta   90.00
_cell.angle_gamma   90.00
#
_symmetry.space_group_name_H-M   'P 1'
#
loop_
_entity.id
_entity.type
_entity.pdbx_description
1 polymer ?
#
loop_
_entity_poly.entity_id
_entity_poly.type
_entity_poly.pdbx_seq_one_letter_code
_entity_poly.pdbx_strand_id
1 'polypeptide(L)' 'MDEIKLSDDVIEQIKDFNHRFLIEEQELLIDKLILNEELKELYKEYGLCNECKQPNIGHFY' A
#
# COMPACT_ATOMS: atom_id res chain seq x y z
N MET A 1 2.77 19.68 -5.61
CA MET A 1 1.76 18.68 -5.21
C MET A 1 2.57 17.43 -4.98
N ASP A 2 2.91 17.14 -3.73
CA ASP A 2 3.73 15.97 -3.41
C ASP A 2 2.92 14.73 -3.80
N GLU A 3 3.34 14.06 -4.86
CA GLU A 3 2.80 12.76 -5.23
C GLU A 3 3.17 11.81 -4.08
N ILE A 4 2.21 11.47 -3.23
CA ILE A 4 2.40 10.56 -2.10
C ILE A 4 2.60 9.15 -2.67
N LYS A 5 3.82 8.86 -3.11
CA LYS A 5 4.21 7.57 -3.68
C LYS A 5 4.92 6.73 -2.64
N LEU A 6 4.59 5.44 -2.60
CA LEU A 6 5.44 4.48 -1.90
C LEU A 6 6.77 4.32 -2.64
N SER A 7 7.85 4.16 -1.89
CA SER A 7 9.14 3.80 -2.48
C SER A 7 9.09 2.38 -3.06
N ASP A 8 9.79 2.13 -4.16
CA ASP A 8 9.86 0.80 -4.79
C ASP A 8 10.27 -0.31 -3.82
N ASP A 9 11.13 0.00 -2.83
CA ASP A 9 11.53 -0.97 -1.79
C ASP A 9 10.34 -1.43 -0.92
N VAL A 10 9.49 -0.49 -0.50
CA VAL A 10 8.28 -0.79 0.27
C VAL A 10 7.32 -1.64 -0.57
N ILE A 11 7.16 -1.26 -1.84
CA ILE A 11 6.33 -1.98 -2.81
C ILE A 11 6.84 -3.40 -2.99
N GLU A 12 8.15 -3.59 -3.17
CA GLU A 12 8.75 -4.92 -3.33
C GLU A 12 8.60 -5.81 -2.09
N GLN A 13 8.57 -5.23 -0.88
CA GLN A 13 8.33 -5.97 0.36
C GLN A 13 6.87 -6.44 0.47
N ILE A 14 5.91 -5.61 0.07
CA ILE A 14 4.48 -5.91 0.23
C ILE A 14 3.80 -6.47 -1.03
N LYS A 15 4.52 -6.63 -2.15
CA LYS A 15 3.97 -7.12 -3.43
C LYS A 15 3.39 -8.53 -3.36
N ASP A 16 3.96 -9.36 -2.49
CA ASP A 16 3.56 -10.77 -2.32
C ASP A 16 2.46 -10.92 -1.25
N PHE A 17 2.15 -9.86 -0.52
CA PHE A 17 1.17 -9.90 0.54
C PHE A 17 -0.24 -9.91 -0.03
N ASN A 18 -1.07 -10.80 0.51
CA ASN A 18 -2.47 -10.83 0.16
C ASN A 18 -3.22 -9.77 0.97
N HIS A 19 -3.48 -8.61 0.36
CA HIS A 19 -4.24 -7.52 1.00
C HIS A 19 -5.60 -7.96 1.57
N ARG A 20 -6.22 -9.04 1.04
CA ARG A 20 -7.48 -9.59 1.56
C ARG A 20 -7.31 -10.50 2.78
N PHE A 21 -6.10 -11.02 2.97
CA PHE A 21 -5.73 -11.95 4.04
C PHE A 21 -4.34 -11.60 4.56
N LEU A 22 -4.25 -10.45 5.24
CA LEU A 22 -3.06 -10.08 5.98
C LEU A 22 -3.07 -10.77 7.34
N ILE A 23 -1.95 -11.39 7.71
CA ILE A 23 -1.73 -11.83 9.09
C ILE A 23 -1.29 -10.65 9.96
N GLU A 24 -1.46 -10.73 11.28
CA GLU A 24 -1.07 -9.65 12.21
C GLU A 24 0.37 -9.15 11.98
N GLU A 25 1.32 -10.06 11.71
CA GLU A 25 2.71 -9.68 11.46
C GLU A 25 2.88 -8.85 10.16
N GLN A 26 2.13 -9.19 9.10
CA GLN A 26 2.12 -8.43 7.85
C GLN A 26 1.43 -7.07 8.03
N GLU A 27 0.34 -7.01 8.79
CA GLU A 27 -0.29 -5.73 9.12
C GLU A 27 0.64 -4.80 9.89
N LEU A 28 1.37 -5.33 10.88
CA LEU A 28 2.39 -4.55 11.60
C LEU A 28 3.54 -4.11 10.70
N LEU A 29 3.92 -4.90 9.70
CA LEU A 29 4.95 -4.54 8.74
C LEU A 29 4.46 -3.41 7.82
N ILE A 30 3.23 -3.53 7.31
CA ILE A 30 2.59 -2.50 6.47
C ILE A 30 2.43 -1.20 7.26
N ASP A 31 2.03 -1.25 8.53
CA ASP A 31 1.88 -0.06 9.38
C ASP A 31 3.22 0.66 9.61
N LYS A 32 4.33 -0.08 9.67
CA LYS A 32 5.69 0.48 9.75
C LYS A 32 6.20 1.03 8.42
N LEU A 33 5.89 0.37 7.30
CA LEU A 33 6.36 0.76 5.97
C LEU A 33 5.53 1.91 5.38
N ILE A 34 4.22 1.89 5.61
CA ILE A 34 3.24 2.87 5.14
C ILE A 34 2.78 3.69 6.36
N LEU A 35 3.50 4.78 6.63
CA LEU A 35 3.16 5.71 7.72
C LEU A 35 1.91 6.55 7.42
N ASN A 36 1.49 6.62 6.15
CA ASN A 36 0.30 7.35 5.76
C ASN A 36 -0.95 6.46 5.90
N GLU A 37 -1.87 6.85 6.77
CA GLU A 37 -3.11 6.13 7.01
C GLU A 37 -3.97 6.00 5.74
N GLU A 38 -4.03 7.03 4.90
CA GLU A 38 -4.81 6.98 3.64
C GLU A 38 -4.25 5.91 2.69
N LEU A 39 -2.94 5.86 2.49
CA LEU A 39 -2.32 4.83 1.64
C LEU A 39 -2.50 3.43 2.21
N LYS A 40 -2.51 3.30 3.54
CA LYS A 40 -2.75 2.02 4.22
C LYS A 40 -4.17 1.54 3.97
N GLU A 41 -5.17 2.41 4.11
CA GLU A 41 -6.56 2.07 3.81
C GLU A 41 -6.75 1.72 2.33
N LEU A 42 -6.17 2.50 1.41
CA LEU A 42 -6.22 2.21 -0.02
C LEU A 42 -5.55 0.89 -0.38
N TYR A 43 -4.42 0.56 0.25
CA TYR A 43 -3.77 -0.74 0.06
C TYR A 43 -4.63 -1.88 0.60
N LYS A 44 -5.31 -1.72 1.74
CA LYS A 44 -6.22 -2.75 2.28
C LYS A 44 -7.49 -2.91 1.42
N GLU A 45 -8.02 -1.82 0.87
CA GLU A 45 -9.25 -1.82 0.07
C GLU A 45 -9.02 -2.33 -1.37
N TYR A 46 -7.96 -1.87 -2.02
CA TYR A 46 -7.70 -2.13 -3.45
C TYR A 46 -6.46 -2.99 -3.72
N GLY A 47 -5.57 -3.16 -2.74
CA GLY A 47 -4.25 -3.73 -2.96
C GLY A 47 -3.32 -2.80 -3.74
N LEU A 48 -2.27 -3.37 -4.34
CA LEU A 48 -1.41 -2.66 -5.29
C LEU A 48 -1.94 -2.84 -6.71
N CYS A 49 -1.86 -1.78 -7.50
CA CYS A 49 -2.06 -1.88 -8.94
C CYS A 49 -0.99 -2.79 -9.56
N ASN A 50 -1.36 -3.73 -10.42
CA ASN A 50 -0.38 -4.64 -11.06
C ASN A 50 0.54 -3.92 -12.06
N GLU A 51 0.09 -2.82 -12.67
CA GLU A 51 0.90 -2.03 -13.62
C GLU A 51 1.72 -0.95 -12.90
N CYS A 52 1.06 -0.12 -12.07
CA CYS A 52 1.72 1.00 -11.40
C CYS A 52 2.45 0.58 -10.11
N LYS A 53 2.16 -0.61 -9.58
CA LYS A 53 2.63 -1.14 -8.29
C LYS A 53 2.37 -0.21 -7.11
N GLN A 54 1.36 0.65 -7.19
CA GLN A 54 0.99 1.61 -6.15
C GLN A 54 -0.46 1.41 -5.70
N PRO A 55 -0.79 1.73 -4.44
CA PRO A 55 -2.17 1.87 -3.99
C PRO A 55 -2.84 2.95 -4.84
N ASN A 56 -4.07 2.72 -5.28
CA ASN A 56 -4.75 3.70 -6.10
C ASN A 56 -5.18 4.88 -5.23
N ILE A 57 -4.37 5.93 -5.21
CA ILE A 57 -4.70 7.23 -4.64
C ILE A 57 -5.73 7.82 -5.58
N GLY A 58 -7.00 7.45 -5.37
CA GLY A 58 -8.10 7.97 -6.14
C GLY A 58 -8.09 9.49 -6.02
N HIS A 59 -7.54 10.17 -7.03
CA HIS A 59 -7.63 11.60 -7.14
C HIS A 59 -9.08 11.89 -7.55
N PHE A 60 -9.98 11.84 -6.57
CA PHE A 60 -11.37 12.25 -6.74
C PHE A 60 -11.35 13.76 -6.97
N TYR A 61 -11.39 14.14 -8.25
CA TYR A 61 -11.72 15.50 -8.70
C TYR A 61 -13.23 15.70 -8.69
#